data_AF-A0A7C3D0Q3-F1
#
_entry.id   AF-A0A7C3D0Q3-F1
#
_cell.length_a   1.000
_cell.length_b   1.000
_cell.length_c   1.000
_cell.angle_alpha   90.00
_cell.angle_beta   90.00
_cell.angle_gamma   90.00
#
_symmetry.space_group_name_H-M   'P 1'
#
loop_
_entity.id
_entity.type
_entity.pdbx_description
1 polymer ?
#
loop_
_entity_poly.entity_id
_entity_poly.type
_entity_poly.pdbx_seq_one_letter_code
_entity_poly.pdbx_strand_id
1 'polypeptide(L)'
;MHQFRTELKGCKLLDRDRFKWAAQAPTMSDEERRKHSRGFLTRGLEKKSPSRNEFTAYGQACLEMARGIFQALRNHQAVLFAAAIPRKTIKPDTHEATDFLRKDQVFLLERYFYFLEAKKEHGLLVMDEIEKTEDRRFVRRLENYFTKTQTGRFRSAWIVPTPFFVSSDMAIPVQAADLAIYCVNWGFRLPTRGMDAPLREEIATKFGPWLADLQFQGDAHKNGRIFQEYGIVFVPDPYTAR
;
A
#
# COMPACT_ATOMS: atom_id res chain seq x y z
N MET A 1 15.65 -3.73 16.21
CA MET A 1 15.31 -2.86 15.07
C MET A 1 15.67 -1.40 15.35
N HIS A 2 15.26 -0.82 16.50
CA HIS A 2 15.58 0.58 16.87
C HIS A 2 17.09 0.91 16.88
N GLN A 3 17.94 -0.05 17.29
CA GLN A 3 19.40 0.10 17.29
C GLN A 3 20.03 0.18 15.88
N PHE A 4 19.32 -0.25 14.83
CA PHE A 4 19.84 -0.27 13.46
C PHE A 4 19.32 0.89 12.59
N ARG A 5 18.50 1.80 13.16
CA ARG A 5 17.94 3.01 12.51
C ARG A 5 17.34 2.79 11.11
N THR A 6 16.91 1.58 10.79
CA THR A 6 16.41 1.24 9.46
C THR A 6 14.89 1.19 9.49
N GLU A 7 14.24 2.20 8.93
CA GLU A 7 12.82 2.16 8.65
C GLU A 7 12.52 1.06 7.64
N LEU A 8 11.48 0.28 7.93
CA LEU A 8 11.05 -0.86 7.15
C LEU A 8 10.16 -0.38 6.00
N LYS A 9 10.63 -0.55 4.76
CA LYS A 9 9.86 -0.21 3.55
C LYS A 9 9.69 -1.45 2.69
N GLY A 10 8.54 -1.57 2.03
CA GLY A 10 8.25 -2.64 1.08
C GLY A 10 9.34 -2.76 0.02
N CYS A 11 9.83 -1.61 -0.48
CA CYS A 11 10.94 -1.57 -1.43
C CYS A 11 12.26 -2.11 -0.89
N LYS A 12 12.52 -2.07 0.44
CA LYS A 12 13.73 -2.62 1.05
C LYS A 12 13.61 -4.11 1.38
N LEU A 13 12.40 -4.57 1.69
CA LEU A 13 12.10 -5.97 1.98
C LEU A 13 12.01 -6.81 0.70
N LEU A 14 11.43 -6.25 -0.36
CA LEU A 14 11.11 -6.96 -1.60
C LEU A 14 11.93 -6.48 -2.80
N ASP A 15 13.09 -5.87 -2.57
CA ASP A 15 14.01 -5.53 -3.66
C ASP A 15 14.52 -6.80 -4.37
N ARG A 16 14.90 -6.67 -5.65
CA ARG A 16 15.41 -7.77 -6.49
C ARG A 16 16.58 -8.49 -5.85
N ASP A 17 17.46 -7.77 -5.18
CA ASP A 17 18.59 -8.36 -4.47
C ASP A 17 18.14 -9.29 -3.33
N ARG A 18 17.05 -8.99 -2.63
CA ARG A 18 16.53 -9.85 -1.54
C ARG A 18 16.09 -11.21 -2.08
N PHE A 19 15.42 -11.23 -3.23
CA PHE A 19 15.06 -12.46 -3.92
C PHE A 19 16.29 -13.22 -4.41
N LYS A 20 17.24 -12.50 -5.04
CA LYS A 20 18.50 -13.10 -5.50
C LYS A 20 19.27 -13.74 -4.36
N TRP A 21 19.37 -13.07 -3.21
CA TRP A 21 20.07 -13.59 -2.04
C TRP A 21 19.33 -14.76 -1.43
N ALA A 22 18.01 -14.67 -1.27
CA ALA A 22 17.21 -15.74 -0.68
C ALA A 22 17.30 -17.05 -1.47
N ALA A 23 17.43 -16.97 -2.79
CA ALA A 23 17.51 -18.11 -3.70
C ALA A 23 18.90 -18.78 -3.77
N GLN A 24 19.92 -18.26 -3.08
CA GLN A 24 21.28 -18.81 -3.17
C GLN A 24 21.44 -20.18 -2.51
N ALA A 25 20.58 -20.53 -1.56
CA ALA A 25 20.59 -21.81 -0.86
C ALA A 25 19.17 -22.20 -0.42
N PRO A 26 18.94 -23.46 -0.01
CA PRO A 26 17.69 -23.87 0.63
C PRO A 26 17.34 -23.02 1.85
N THR A 27 16.06 -23.06 2.26
CA THR A 27 15.58 -22.35 3.44
C THR A 27 16.36 -22.76 4.68
N MET A 28 16.99 -21.78 5.35
CA MET A 28 17.69 -21.98 6.60
C MET A 28 16.70 -22.17 7.75
N SER A 29 17.09 -22.93 8.78
CA SER A 29 16.35 -22.98 10.04
C SER A 29 16.23 -21.60 10.67
N ASP A 30 15.25 -21.40 11.55
CA ASP A 30 15.03 -20.11 12.21
C ASP A 30 16.24 -19.65 13.02
N GLU A 31 16.94 -20.59 13.66
CA GLU A 31 18.15 -20.31 14.44
C GLU A 31 19.30 -19.85 13.53
N GLU A 32 19.60 -20.60 12.46
CA GLU A 32 20.65 -20.25 11.50
C GLU A 32 20.35 -18.93 10.80
N ARG A 33 19.11 -18.76 10.34
CA ARG A 33 18.66 -17.53 9.66
C ARG A 33 18.80 -16.32 10.56
N ARG A 34 18.44 -16.43 11.85
CA ARG A 34 18.62 -15.37 12.84
C ARG A 34 20.10 -15.05 13.07
N LYS A 35 20.92 -16.08 13.28
CA LYS A 35 22.37 -15.94 13.52
C LYS A 35 23.05 -15.21 12.36
N HIS A 36 22.82 -15.65 11.14
CA HIS A 36 23.44 -15.09 9.94
C HIS A 36 22.86 -13.73 9.54
N SER A 37 21.55 -13.49 9.72
CA SER A 37 20.97 -12.15 9.50
C SER A 37 21.54 -11.11 10.47
N ARG A 38 21.78 -11.49 11.73
CA ARG A 38 22.47 -10.61 12.69
C ARG A 38 23.89 -10.31 12.21
N GLY A 39 24.62 -11.34 11.76
CA GLY A 39 25.96 -11.19 11.18
C GLY A 39 25.98 -10.21 10.00
N PHE A 40 25.02 -10.31 9.08
CA PHE A 40 24.83 -9.38 7.96
C PHE A 40 24.73 -7.92 8.43
N LEU A 41 23.83 -7.64 9.38
CA LEU A 41 23.60 -6.28 9.89
C LEU A 41 24.82 -5.74 10.65
N THR A 42 25.44 -6.56 11.50
CA THR A 42 26.64 -6.17 12.25
C THR A 42 27.80 -5.82 11.33
N ARG A 43 28.06 -6.63 10.30
CA ARG A 43 29.13 -6.35 9.32
C ARG A 43 28.87 -5.07 8.53
N GLY A 44 27.61 -4.78 8.21
CA GLY A 44 27.21 -3.50 7.61
C GLY A 44 27.59 -2.29 8.47
N LEU A 45 27.39 -2.37 9.80
CA LEU A 45 27.81 -1.33 10.74
C LEU A 45 29.34 -1.21 10.84
N GLU A 46 30.05 -2.33 10.78
CA GLU A 46 31.52 -2.39 10.81
C GLU A 46 32.18 -2.06 9.45
N LYS A 47 31.40 -1.74 8.42
CA LYS A 47 31.86 -1.55 7.03
C LYS A 47 32.66 -2.74 6.48
N LYS A 48 32.33 -3.96 6.93
CA LYS A 48 32.89 -5.22 6.43
C LYS A 48 31.95 -5.87 5.43
N SER A 49 32.50 -6.65 4.50
CA SER A 49 31.70 -7.41 3.55
C SER A 49 31.04 -8.62 4.24
N PRO A 50 29.70 -8.79 4.12
CA PRO A 50 29.02 -10.01 4.54
C PRO A 50 29.41 -11.22 3.70
N SER A 51 29.36 -12.39 4.31
CA SER A 51 29.52 -13.69 3.67
C SER A 51 28.27 -14.10 2.88
N ARG A 52 28.43 -15.09 1.99
CA ARG A 52 27.32 -15.66 1.21
C ARG A 52 26.16 -16.14 2.08
N ASN A 53 26.44 -16.82 3.20
CA ASN A 53 25.41 -17.29 4.11
C ASN A 53 24.68 -16.14 4.82
N GLU A 54 25.39 -15.06 5.16
CA GLU A 54 24.79 -13.85 5.75
C GLU A 54 23.89 -13.11 4.75
N PHE A 55 24.31 -12.96 3.49
CA PHE A 55 23.44 -12.46 2.42
C PHE A 55 22.19 -13.32 2.25
N THR A 56 22.38 -14.65 2.15
CA THR A 56 21.28 -15.61 1.96
C THR A 56 20.27 -15.52 3.10
N ALA A 57 20.76 -15.57 4.34
CA ALA A 57 19.92 -15.50 5.54
C ALA A 57 19.12 -14.20 5.60
N TYR A 58 19.76 -13.07 5.30
CA TYR A 58 19.09 -11.78 5.31
C TYR A 58 18.02 -11.66 4.20
N GLY A 59 18.32 -12.15 2.99
CA GLY A 59 17.34 -12.24 1.91
C GLY A 59 16.12 -13.09 2.31
N GLN A 60 16.36 -14.29 2.86
CA GLN A 60 15.28 -15.15 3.36
C GLN A 60 14.50 -14.47 4.49
N ALA A 61 15.17 -13.82 5.44
CA ALA A 61 14.53 -13.12 6.54
C ALA A 61 13.62 -11.97 6.07
N CYS A 62 14.04 -11.19 5.05
CA CYS A 62 13.18 -10.15 4.47
C CYS A 62 11.90 -10.73 3.85
N LEU A 63 12.01 -11.86 3.13
CA LEU A 63 10.84 -12.51 2.54
C LEU A 63 9.92 -13.13 3.60
N GLU A 64 10.47 -13.78 4.63
CA GLU A 64 9.68 -14.30 5.75
C GLU A 64 8.98 -13.18 6.50
N MET A 65 9.65 -12.04 6.72
CA MET A 65 9.03 -10.88 7.35
C MET A 65 7.86 -10.34 6.52
N ALA A 66 8.02 -10.19 5.21
CA ALA A 66 6.94 -9.76 4.34
C ALA A 66 5.74 -10.72 4.39
N ARG A 67 5.98 -12.05 4.36
CA ARG A 67 4.92 -13.05 4.53
C ARG A 67 4.24 -12.95 5.89
N GLY A 68 5.01 -12.77 6.97
CA GLY A 68 4.49 -12.59 8.31
C GLY A 68 3.58 -11.37 8.43
N ILE A 69 3.91 -10.26 7.77
CA ILE A 69 3.06 -9.07 7.71
C ILE A 69 1.73 -9.38 7.00
N PHE A 70 1.76 -10.02 5.83
CA PHE A 70 0.54 -10.41 5.12
C PHE A 70 -0.32 -11.41 5.92
N GLN A 71 0.32 -12.36 6.59
CA GLN A 71 -0.37 -13.29 7.49
C GLN A 71 -1.03 -12.55 8.67
N ALA A 72 -0.34 -11.58 9.27
CA ALA A 72 -0.89 -10.76 10.35
C ALA A 72 -2.09 -9.92 9.84
N LEU A 73 -1.96 -9.27 8.68
CA LEU A 73 -3.05 -8.54 8.03
C LEU A 73 -4.28 -9.44 7.86
N ARG A 74 -4.10 -10.65 7.32
CA ARG A 74 -5.20 -11.63 7.15
C ARG A 74 -5.80 -12.05 8.49
N ASN A 75 -4.98 -12.40 9.48
CA ASN A 75 -5.44 -12.87 10.79
C ASN A 75 -6.25 -11.79 11.53
N HIS A 76 -5.89 -10.52 11.33
CA HIS A 76 -6.61 -9.37 11.87
C HIS A 76 -7.70 -8.83 10.93
N GLN A 77 -8.09 -9.61 9.91
CA GLN A 77 -9.17 -9.28 8.97
C GLN A 77 -8.99 -7.91 8.30
N ALA A 78 -7.74 -7.50 8.07
CA ALA A 78 -7.44 -6.28 7.34
C ALA A 78 -7.99 -6.35 5.92
N VAL A 79 -8.44 -5.22 5.40
CA VAL A 79 -9.00 -5.10 4.07
C VAL A 79 -8.17 -4.10 3.26
N LEU A 80 -7.74 -4.53 2.08
CA LEU A 80 -6.89 -3.73 1.20
C LEU A 80 -7.75 -2.93 0.22
N PHE A 81 -7.52 -1.62 0.23
CA PHE A 81 -7.98 -0.68 -0.79
C PHE A 81 -6.76 -0.01 -1.44
N ALA A 82 -6.73 0.04 -2.76
CA ALA A 82 -5.62 0.66 -3.49
C ALA A 82 -6.10 1.27 -4.81
N ALA A 83 -5.55 2.43 -5.18
CA ALA A 83 -5.74 3.04 -6.49
C ALA A 83 -4.40 3.11 -7.22
N ALA A 84 -4.34 2.49 -8.40
CA ALA A 84 -3.18 2.52 -9.28
C ALA A 84 -3.41 3.53 -10.42
N ILE A 85 -2.40 4.34 -10.72
CA ILE A 85 -2.38 5.29 -11.84
C ILE A 85 -1.18 5.00 -12.75
N PRO A 86 -1.22 5.36 -14.04
CA PRO A 86 -0.04 5.27 -14.89
C PRO A 86 1.11 6.14 -14.37
N ARG A 87 2.34 5.61 -14.40
CA ARG A 87 3.54 6.34 -13.96
C ARG A 87 3.79 7.61 -14.78
N LYS A 88 3.38 7.63 -16.05
CA LYS A 88 3.57 8.75 -16.99
C LYS A 88 2.47 9.81 -16.88
N THR A 89 1.57 9.70 -15.91
CA THR A 89 0.53 10.71 -15.70
C THR A 89 1.17 12.06 -15.36
N ILE A 90 0.84 13.09 -16.13
CA ILE A 90 1.28 14.47 -15.88
C ILE A 90 0.15 15.22 -15.21
N LYS A 91 0.45 15.91 -14.11
CA LYS A 91 -0.51 16.82 -13.48
C LYS A 91 -0.74 18.02 -14.41
N PRO A 92 -1.97 18.30 -14.85
CA PRO A 92 -2.24 19.47 -15.66
C PRO A 92 -2.12 20.75 -14.82
N ASP A 93 -1.67 21.83 -15.45
CA ASP A 93 -1.53 23.14 -14.81
C ASP A 93 -2.88 23.90 -14.86
N THR A 94 -3.84 23.38 -14.08
CA THR A 94 -5.19 23.94 -13.97
C THR A 94 -5.53 24.18 -12.50
N HIS A 95 -6.47 25.09 -12.25
CA HIS A 95 -6.93 25.37 -10.89
C HIS A 95 -7.60 24.15 -10.27
N GLU A 96 -8.40 23.41 -11.04
CA GLU A 96 -9.08 22.18 -10.63
C GLU A 96 -8.09 21.11 -10.20
N ALA A 97 -7.02 20.88 -10.98
CA ALA A 97 -5.99 19.93 -10.59
C ALA A 97 -5.20 20.35 -9.34
N THR A 98 -5.29 21.63 -8.96
CA THR A 98 -4.67 22.18 -7.75
C THR A 98 -5.58 22.08 -6.54
N ASP A 99 -6.88 22.34 -6.67
CA ASP A 99 -7.79 22.51 -5.54
C ASP A 99 -8.78 21.35 -5.34
N PHE A 100 -8.92 20.45 -6.32
CA PHE A 100 -9.80 19.29 -6.21
C PHE A 100 -9.06 18.01 -5.84
N LEU A 101 -9.79 17.12 -5.17
CA LEU A 101 -9.33 15.78 -4.87
C LEU A 101 -9.26 14.96 -6.17
N ARG A 102 -8.13 14.29 -6.41
CA ARG A 102 -7.94 13.53 -7.64
C ARG A 102 -8.86 12.31 -7.70
N LYS A 103 -9.14 11.81 -8.90
CA LYS A 103 -10.07 10.71 -9.10
C LYS A 103 -9.63 9.39 -8.46
N ASP A 104 -8.33 9.12 -8.40
CA ASP A 104 -7.78 7.97 -7.67
C ASP A 104 -8.13 8.01 -6.18
N GLN A 105 -8.04 9.19 -5.58
CA GLN A 105 -8.40 9.41 -4.18
C GLN A 105 -9.93 9.33 -3.99
N VAL A 106 -10.72 9.89 -4.92
CA VAL A 106 -12.19 9.80 -4.90
C VAL A 106 -12.68 8.34 -5.02
N PHE A 107 -12.05 7.52 -5.85
CA PHE A 107 -12.37 6.09 -5.97
C PHE A 107 -11.92 5.26 -4.77
N LEU A 108 -10.83 5.68 -4.10
CA LEU A 108 -10.42 5.07 -2.84
C LEU A 108 -11.48 5.34 -1.74
N LEU A 109 -11.93 6.58 -1.62
CA LEU A 109 -13.01 6.97 -0.70
C LEU A 109 -14.35 6.31 -1.04
N GLU A 110 -14.64 6.07 -2.33
CA GLU A 110 -15.84 5.34 -2.76
C GLU A 110 -15.88 3.92 -2.19
N ARG A 111 -14.80 3.17 -2.37
CA ARG A 111 -14.72 1.78 -1.89
C ARG A 111 -14.75 1.72 -0.38
N TYR A 112 -14.02 2.64 0.27
CA TYR A 112 -14.03 2.72 1.71
C TYR A 112 -15.43 3.04 2.25
N PHE A 113 -16.16 3.93 1.59
CA PHE A 113 -17.55 4.24 1.93
C PHE A 113 -18.44 3.00 1.87
N TYR A 114 -18.45 2.24 0.76
CA TYR A 114 -19.32 1.07 0.65
C TYR A 114 -18.93 -0.05 1.63
N PHE A 115 -17.63 -0.19 1.93
CA PHE A 115 -17.17 -1.09 2.99
C PHE A 115 -17.76 -0.68 4.35
N LEU A 116 -17.65 0.59 4.72
CA LEU A 116 -18.17 1.10 5.99
C LEU A 116 -19.70 1.02 6.07
N GLU A 117 -20.39 1.33 4.97
CA GLU A 117 -21.85 1.20 4.85
C GLU A 117 -22.31 -0.24 5.10
N ALA A 118 -21.62 -1.21 4.47
CA ALA A 118 -21.91 -2.63 4.68
C ALA A 118 -21.64 -3.07 6.12
N LYS A 119 -20.64 -2.48 6.80
CA LYS A 119 -20.33 -2.73 8.21
C LYS A 119 -21.23 -1.96 9.18
N LYS A 120 -21.90 -0.91 8.72
CA LYS A 120 -22.62 0.08 9.54
C LYS A 120 -21.71 0.74 10.59
N GLU A 121 -20.50 1.08 10.18
CA GLU A 121 -19.47 1.65 11.05
C GLU A 121 -18.95 2.99 10.49
N HIS A 122 -18.52 3.89 11.38
CA HIS A 122 -17.83 5.10 10.97
C HIS A 122 -16.33 4.86 10.80
N GLY A 123 -15.76 5.44 9.76
CA GLY A 123 -14.36 5.29 9.41
C GLY A 123 -13.53 6.55 9.65
N LEU A 124 -12.29 6.36 10.10
CA LEU A 124 -11.29 7.42 10.26
C LEU A 124 -10.22 7.28 9.17
N LEU A 125 -9.72 8.40 8.70
CA LEU A 125 -8.58 8.44 7.78
C LEU A 125 -7.31 8.68 8.60
N VAL A 126 -6.38 7.72 8.56
CA VAL A 126 -5.05 7.85 9.18
C VAL A 126 -4.00 7.85 8.08
N MET A 127 -3.10 8.82 8.11
CA MET A 127 -2.11 9.08 7.07
C MET A 127 -0.71 9.20 7.66
N ASP A 128 0.28 8.76 6.89
CA ASP A 128 1.68 9.04 7.18
C ASP A 128 1.97 10.52 6.98
N GLU A 129 2.66 11.17 7.93
CA GLU A 129 3.05 12.57 7.80
C GLU A 129 4.17 12.68 6.74
N ILE A 130 3.95 13.48 5.68
CA ILE A 130 4.95 13.65 4.61
C ILE A 130 5.68 14.98 4.81
N GLU A 131 5.08 16.06 4.32
CA GLU A 131 5.59 17.42 4.43
C GLU A 131 4.39 18.31 4.77
N LYS A 132 4.54 19.14 5.81
CA LYS A 132 3.45 19.95 6.37
C LYS A 132 2.70 20.80 5.32
N THR A 133 3.38 21.22 4.27
CA THR A 133 2.82 21.99 3.15
C THR A 133 1.87 21.14 2.30
N GLU A 134 2.29 19.94 1.92
CA GLU A 134 1.47 19.00 1.14
C GLU A 134 0.33 18.40 1.98
N ASP A 135 0.56 18.13 3.26
CA ASP A 135 -0.47 17.64 4.18
C ASP A 135 -1.61 18.67 4.31
N ARG A 136 -1.28 19.96 4.52
CA ARG A 136 -2.27 21.05 4.55
C ARG A 136 -3.04 21.18 3.24
N ARG A 137 -2.35 21.03 2.10
CA ARG A 137 -2.99 21.09 0.78
C ARG A 137 -3.96 19.92 0.58
N PHE A 138 -3.57 18.72 1.03
CA PHE A 138 -4.43 17.55 0.99
C PHE A 138 -5.67 17.71 1.88
N VAL A 139 -5.50 18.18 3.12
CA VAL A 139 -6.62 18.48 4.04
C VAL A 139 -7.62 19.42 3.38
N ARG A 140 -7.16 20.53 2.79
CA ARG A 140 -8.05 21.49 2.09
C ARG A 140 -8.78 20.86 0.91
N ARG A 141 -8.13 19.99 0.12
CA ARG A 141 -8.78 19.26 -0.99
C ARG A 141 -9.86 18.30 -0.48
N LEU A 142 -9.59 17.62 0.63
CA LEU A 142 -10.50 16.67 1.24
C LEU A 142 -11.72 17.39 1.84
N GLU A 143 -11.51 18.50 2.55
CA GLU A 143 -12.57 19.38 3.05
C GLU A 143 -13.44 19.91 1.90
N ASN A 144 -12.82 20.44 0.84
CA ASN A 144 -13.54 20.89 -0.36
C ASN A 144 -14.38 19.76 -0.96
N TYR A 145 -13.83 18.54 -1.05
CA TYR A 145 -14.55 17.39 -1.58
C TYR A 145 -15.79 17.07 -0.75
N PHE A 146 -15.65 16.93 0.56
CA PHE A 146 -16.76 16.58 1.46
C PHE A 146 -17.80 17.69 1.62
N THR A 147 -17.40 18.95 1.54
CA THR A 147 -18.33 20.08 1.74
C THR A 147 -19.00 20.54 0.44
N LYS A 148 -18.26 20.62 -0.67
CA LYS A 148 -18.74 21.24 -1.92
C LYS A 148 -19.41 20.27 -2.86
N THR A 149 -19.07 18.98 -2.83
CA THR A 149 -19.64 17.99 -3.75
C THR A 149 -20.83 17.24 -3.13
N GLN A 150 -21.85 16.91 -3.94
CA GLN A 150 -22.97 16.09 -3.48
C GLN A 150 -22.51 14.70 -3.04
N THR A 151 -21.62 14.08 -3.82
CA THR A 151 -21.05 12.76 -3.52
C THR A 151 -20.23 12.77 -2.24
N GLY A 152 -19.43 13.80 -2.00
CA GLY A 152 -18.67 13.96 -0.76
C GLY A 152 -19.60 14.07 0.46
N ARG A 153 -20.61 14.95 0.40
CA ARG A 153 -21.61 15.09 1.48
C ARG A 153 -22.38 13.79 1.76
N PHE A 154 -22.67 13.01 0.72
CA PHE A 154 -23.26 11.68 0.90
C PHE A 154 -22.29 10.74 1.62
N ARG A 155 -21.01 10.73 1.23
CA ARG A 155 -20.00 9.85 1.82
C ARG A 155 -19.60 10.22 3.25
N SER A 156 -19.81 11.46 3.68
CA SER A 156 -19.60 11.86 5.08
C SER A 156 -20.60 11.24 6.07
N ALA A 157 -21.62 10.51 5.58
CA ALA A 157 -22.48 9.69 6.44
C ALA A 157 -21.70 8.57 7.17
N TRP A 158 -20.66 8.02 6.52
CA TRP A 158 -19.84 6.94 7.09
C TRP A 158 -18.37 7.33 7.26
N ILE A 159 -17.83 8.23 6.44
CA ILE A 159 -16.42 8.65 6.52
C ILE A 159 -16.30 9.96 7.30
N VAL A 160 -15.48 9.96 8.35
CA VAL A 160 -15.12 11.21 9.05
C VAL A 160 -14.18 12.02 8.15
N PRO A 161 -14.54 13.26 7.77
CA PRO A 161 -13.83 14.04 6.73
C PRO A 161 -12.52 14.68 7.20
N THR A 162 -12.02 14.32 8.38
CA THR A 162 -10.81 14.88 9.00
C THR A 162 -9.73 13.80 9.10
N PRO A 163 -8.60 13.93 8.39
CA PRO A 163 -7.51 12.96 8.45
C PRO A 163 -6.62 13.22 9.67
N PHE A 164 -6.15 12.13 10.28
CA PHE A 164 -5.15 12.14 11.35
C PHE A 164 -3.79 11.79 10.77
N PHE A 165 -2.77 12.60 11.07
CA PHE A 165 -1.39 12.36 10.61
C PHE A 165 -0.56 11.76 11.75
N VAL A 166 0.25 10.76 11.43
CA VAL A 166 1.08 10.03 12.41
C VAL A 166 2.55 10.16 12.06
N SER A 167 3.38 10.45 13.05
CA SER A 167 4.79 10.81 12.82
C SER A 167 5.81 9.74 13.15
N SER A 168 5.50 8.69 13.94
CA SER A 168 6.45 7.59 14.23
C SER A 168 5.85 6.36 14.94
N ASP A 169 5.00 6.51 15.97
CA ASP A 169 4.66 5.39 16.86
C ASP A 169 3.53 4.48 16.33
N MET A 170 2.65 5.02 15.48
CA MET A 170 1.62 4.26 14.75
C MET A 170 2.08 3.85 13.33
N ALA A 171 3.39 3.85 13.06
CA ALA A 171 3.93 3.57 11.73
C ALA A 171 3.79 2.10 11.30
N ILE A 172 3.48 1.16 12.20
CA ILE A 172 3.42 -0.27 11.83
C ILE A 172 2.29 -0.54 10.80
N PRO A 173 1.03 -0.13 11.03
CA PRO A 173 0.00 -0.19 9.99
C PRO A 173 0.37 0.52 8.68
N VAL A 174 1.04 1.67 8.78
CA VAL A 174 1.51 2.43 7.61
C VAL A 174 2.56 1.63 6.83
N GLN A 175 3.51 1.00 7.50
CA GLN A 175 4.54 0.14 6.88
C GLN A 175 3.91 -1.11 6.25
N ALA A 176 2.89 -1.68 6.87
CA ALA A 176 2.14 -2.80 6.30
C ALA A 176 1.39 -2.36 5.02
N ALA A 177 0.81 -1.16 5.03
CA ALA A 177 0.20 -0.55 3.84
C ALA A 177 1.25 -0.29 2.73
N ASP A 178 2.42 0.27 3.06
CA ASP A 178 3.52 0.48 2.10
C ASP A 178 3.96 -0.84 1.44
N LEU A 179 4.09 -1.92 2.21
CA LEU A 179 4.39 -3.25 1.67
C LEU A 179 3.31 -3.75 0.71
N ALA A 180 2.03 -3.60 1.08
CA ALA A 180 0.92 -4.00 0.21
C ALA A 180 0.90 -3.18 -1.08
N ILE A 181 1.07 -1.85 -1.00
CA ILE A 181 1.13 -0.95 -2.15
C ILE A 181 2.32 -1.27 -3.04
N TYR A 182 3.48 -1.62 -2.47
CA TYR A 182 4.63 -2.07 -3.26
C TYR A 182 4.31 -3.35 -4.04
N CYS A 183 3.60 -4.30 -3.42
CA CYS A 183 3.16 -5.53 -4.08
C CYS A 183 2.13 -5.25 -5.17
N VAL A 184 1.19 -4.32 -4.97
CA VAL A 184 0.25 -3.89 -6.02
C VAL A 184 1.01 -3.27 -7.20
N ASN A 185 1.93 -2.35 -6.93
CA ASN A 185 2.67 -1.63 -7.95
C ASN A 185 3.51 -2.57 -8.85
N TRP A 186 4.12 -3.61 -8.27
CA TRP A 186 5.02 -4.50 -9.00
C TRP A 186 4.45 -5.87 -9.35
N GLY A 187 3.41 -6.33 -8.67
CA GLY A 187 2.90 -7.71 -8.73
C GLY A 187 1.44 -7.85 -9.17
N PHE A 188 0.72 -6.74 -9.43
CA PHE A 188 -0.70 -6.78 -9.79
C PHE A 188 -0.97 -6.05 -11.11
N ARG A 189 -1.68 -6.67 -12.06
CA ARG A 189 -2.01 -6.07 -13.37
C ARG A 189 -3.44 -6.36 -13.77
N LEU A 190 -4.02 -5.44 -14.53
CA LEU A 190 -5.35 -5.54 -15.13
C LEU A 190 -5.24 -5.20 -16.63
N PRO A 191 -4.70 -6.09 -17.47
CA PRO A 191 -4.43 -5.79 -18.87
C PRO A 191 -5.68 -5.36 -19.65
N THR A 192 -6.83 -5.98 -19.38
CA THR A 192 -8.13 -5.63 -19.98
C THR A 192 -8.61 -4.22 -19.64
N ARG A 193 -8.01 -3.58 -18.63
CA ARG A 193 -8.28 -2.19 -18.22
C ARG A 193 -7.13 -1.24 -18.55
N GLY A 194 -6.11 -1.69 -19.27
CA GLY A 194 -4.94 -0.89 -19.64
C GLY A 194 -3.88 -0.75 -18.54
N MET A 195 -3.92 -1.59 -17.50
CA MET A 195 -2.86 -1.66 -16.48
C MET A 195 -1.86 -2.76 -16.87
N ASP A 196 -0.96 -2.44 -17.81
CA ASP A 196 -0.10 -3.37 -18.56
C ASP A 196 1.40 -3.10 -18.40
N ALA A 197 1.80 -2.25 -17.45
CA ALA A 197 3.20 -1.96 -17.15
C ALA A 197 4.01 -3.23 -16.81
N PRO A 198 5.35 -3.23 -16.90
CA PRO A 198 6.18 -4.40 -16.60
C PRO A 198 5.89 -4.99 -15.22
N LEU A 199 5.69 -6.31 -15.16
CA LEU A 199 5.40 -7.07 -13.94
C LEU A 199 6.68 -7.69 -13.36
N ARG A 200 6.78 -7.76 -12.03
CA ARG A 200 7.78 -8.58 -11.33
C ARG A 200 7.15 -9.92 -10.94
N GLU A 201 7.43 -10.95 -11.74
CA GLU A 201 6.85 -12.29 -11.57
C GLU A 201 7.09 -12.88 -10.18
N GLU A 202 8.26 -12.62 -9.59
CA GLU A 202 8.60 -13.11 -8.27
C GLU A 202 7.73 -12.50 -7.16
N ILE A 203 7.25 -11.27 -7.35
CA ILE A 203 6.29 -10.61 -6.44
C ILE A 203 4.87 -11.10 -6.74
N ALA A 204 4.48 -11.13 -8.02
CA ALA A 204 3.16 -11.59 -8.43
C ALA A 204 2.87 -13.01 -7.93
N THR A 205 3.82 -13.93 -8.10
CA THR A 205 3.68 -15.32 -7.68
C THR A 205 3.60 -15.46 -6.15
N LYS A 206 4.45 -14.75 -5.40
CA LYS A 206 4.53 -14.92 -3.94
C LYS A 206 3.50 -14.10 -3.16
N PHE A 207 3.09 -12.96 -3.70
CA PHE A 207 2.25 -11.98 -3.01
C PHE A 207 0.91 -11.72 -3.69
N GLY A 208 0.74 -12.10 -4.95
CA GLY A 208 -0.54 -12.01 -5.66
C GLY A 208 -1.71 -12.70 -4.95
N PRO A 209 -1.57 -13.94 -4.44
CA PRO A 209 -2.62 -14.59 -3.66
C PRO A 209 -3.02 -13.80 -2.41
N TRP A 210 -2.05 -13.19 -1.71
CA TRP A 210 -2.34 -12.32 -0.56
C TRP A 210 -3.11 -11.07 -0.96
N LEU A 211 -2.80 -10.46 -2.10
CA LEU A 211 -3.56 -9.31 -2.62
C LEU A 211 -4.98 -9.70 -3.05
N ALA A 212 -5.16 -10.90 -3.60
CA ALA A 212 -6.47 -11.45 -3.94
C ALA A 212 -7.34 -11.70 -2.69
N ASP A 213 -6.73 -12.26 -1.64
CA ASP A 213 -7.39 -12.55 -0.37
C ASP A 213 -7.74 -11.29 0.43
N LEU A 214 -6.86 -10.28 0.42
CA LEU A 214 -7.03 -9.08 1.25
C LEU A 214 -7.87 -7.99 0.59
N GLN A 215 -7.94 -7.93 -0.75
CA GLN A 215 -8.69 -6.85 -1.40
C GLN A 215 -10.17 -6.91 -1.05
N PHE A 216 -10.76 -5.74 -0.83
CA PHE A 216 -12.22 -5.65 -0.68
C PHE A 216 -12.92 -6.25 -1.90
N GLN A 217 -14.00 -7.00 -1.65
CA GLN A 217 -14.97 -7.41 -2.66
C GLN A 217 -16.34 -7.10 -2.09
N GLY A 218 -17.12 -6.30 -2.80
CA GLY A 218 -18.46 -5.95 -2.34
C GLY A 218 -19.32 -5.37 -3.44
N ASP A 219 -20.58 -5.13 -3.11
CA ASP A 219 -21.57 -4.61 -4.03
C ASP A 219 -21.63 -3.08 -3.94
N ALA A 220 -21.50 -2.42 -5.09
CA ALA A 220 -21.73 -0.99 -5.23
C ALA A 220 -23.11 -0.73 -5.82
N HIS A 221 -23.86 0.16 -5.19
CA HIS A 221 -25.18 0.58 -5.66
C HIS A 221 -25.08 1.90 -6.41
N LYS A 222 -25.30 1.86 -7.73
CA LYS A 222 -25.32 3.08 -8.55
C LYS A 222 -26.54 3.08 -9.47
N ASN A 223 -27.39 4.10 -9.31
CA ASN A 223 -28.60 4.31 -10.12
C ASN A 223 -29.52 3.07 -10.16
N GLY A 224 -29.70 2.39 -9.02
CA GLY A 224 -30.55 1.19 -8.92
C GLY A 224 -29.95 -0.08 -9.54
N ARG A 225 -28.69 -0.06 -9.98
CA ARG A 225 -27.95 -1.24 -10.44
C ARG A 225 -26.88 -1.63 -9.43
N ILE A 226 -26.73 -2.93 -9.23
CA ILE A 226 -25.69 -3.54 -8.40
C ILE A 226 -24.50 -3.88 -9.31
N PHE A 227 -23.31 -3.43 -8.92
CA PHE A 227 -22.07 -3.78 -9.60
C PHE A 227 -21.09 -4.36 -8.60
N GLN A 228 -20.37 -5.41 -8.98
CA GLN A 228 -19.29 -5.94 -8.16
C GLN A 228 -18.12 -4.95 -8.17
N GLU A 229 -17.74 -4.48 -6.98
CA GLU A 229 -16.63 -3.58 -6.76
C GLU A 229 -15.48 -4.30 -6.05
N TYR A 230 -14.27 -4.00 -6.53
CA TYR A 230 -13.02 -4.53 -6.00
C TYR A 230 -12.23 -3.40 -5.34
N GLY A 231 -11.55 -3.70 -4.23
CA GLY A 231 -10.77 -2.75 -3.44
C GLY A 231 -9.57 -2.17 -4.19
N ILE A 232 -9.02 -2.91 -5.15
CA ILE A 232 -7.95 -2.43 -6.03
C ILE A 232 -8.56 -1.89 -7.33
N VAL A 233 -8.26 -0.64 -7.68
CA VAL A 233 -8.75 0.01 -8.90
C VAL A 233 -7.62 0.59 -9.71
N PHE A 234 -7.74 0.52 -11.03
CA PHE A 234 -6.86 1.24 -11.95
C PHE A 234 -7.57 2.48 -12.49
N VAL A 235 -6.88 3.61 -12.45
CA VAL A 235 -7.38 4.92 -12.86
C VAL A 235 -6.46 5.43 -13.97
N PRO A 236 -6.82 5.21 -15.26
CA PRO A 236 -5.98 5.59 -16.39
C PRO A 236 -5.65 7.09 -16.44
N ASP A 237 -6.59 7.92 -15.97
CA ASP A 237 -6.42 9.35 -15.87
C ASP A 237 -7.06 9.86 -14.56
N PRO A 238 -6.25 10.33 -13.58
CA PRO A 238 -6.76 10.83 -12.31
C PRO A 238 -7.25 12.29 -12.34
N TYR A 239 -7.11 13.01 -13.46
CA TYR A 239 -7.43 14.44 -13.59
C TYR A 239 -8.64 14.75 -14.46
N THR A 240 -9.13 13.79 -15.26
CA THR A 240 -10.34 13.97 -16.07
C THR A 240 -11.63 13.94 -15.24
N ALA A 241 -12.46 14.97 -15.41
CA ALA A 241 -13.82 15.03 -14.88
C ALA A 241 -14.72 13.94 -15.53
N ARG A 242 -15.69 13.44 -14.77
CA ARG A 242 -16.80 12.61 -15.25
C ARG A 242 -18.11 13.31 -14.96
#